data_AF-A0AAD9QNG5-F1
#
_entry.id   AF-A0AAD9QNG5-F1
#
_cell.length_a   1.000
_cell.length_b   1.000
_cell.length_c   1.000
_cell.angle_alpha   90.00
_cell.angle_beta   90.00
_cell.angle_gamma   90.00
#
_symmetry.space_group_name_H-M   'P 1'
#
loop_
_entity.id
_entity.type
_entity.pdbx_description
1 polymer ?
#
loop_
_entity_poly.entity_id
_entity_poly.type
_entity_poly.pdbx_seq_one_letter_code
_entity_poly.pdbx_strand_id
1 'polypeptide(L)'
;MAGVLKKQRKIPTDHRAHVKKLLAQIEDSIANLEPSLHDKLSQQKIILREKLDTLKTLNSKILELVDDENEDESIEHEAAEASEITDEITWAVACIHWTLKSLQINLSIPTTPSTSSGNISSSPQSGLLLSGATAALNVEIHAKLPKLEMKRFNGRPTE
;
A
#
# COMPACT_ATOMS: atom_id res chain seq x y z
N MET A 1 -36.50 -15.70 -18.63
CA MET A 1 -35.94 -15.44 -17.28
C MET A 1 -34.87 -16.46 -16.88
N ALA A 2 -35.19 -17.76 -16.73
CA ALA A 2 -34.27 -18.76 -16.18
C ALA A 2 -32.89 -18.90 -16.86
N GLY A 3 -32.81 -18.78 -18.20
CA GLY A 3 -31.53 -18.87 -18.93
C GLY A 3 -30.60 -17.65 -18.77
N VAL A 4 -31.16 -16.47 -18.44
CA VAL A 4 -30.40 -15.24 -18.22
C VAL A 4 -29.77 -15.27 -16.83
N LEU A 5 -30.54 -15.66 -15.81
CA LEU A 5 -30.05 -15.83 -14.44
C LEU A 5 -28.89 -16.83 -14.34
N LYS A 6 -28.97 -17.98 -15.03
CA LYS A 6 -27.87 -18.97 -15.04
C LYS A 6 -26.55 -18.40 -15.59
N LYS A 7 -26.62 -17.61 -16.65
CA LYS A 7 -25.43 -16.95 -17.21
C LYS A 7 -24.92 -15.85 -16.27
N GLN A 8 -25.83 -15.11 -15.65
CA GLN A 8 -25.49 -14.01 -14.76
C GLN A 8 -24.83 -14.48 -13.46
N ARG A 9 -25.20 -15.66 -12.93
CA ARG A 9 -24.57 -16.31 -11.77
C ARG A 9 -23.15 -16.84 -12.08
N LYS A 10 -22.94 -17.39 -13.29
CA LYS A 10 -21.63 -17.94 -13.69
C LYS A 10 -20.50 -16.90 -13.67
N ILE A 11 -20.78 -15.67 -14.08
CA ILE A 11 -19.77 -14.61 -14.19
C ILE A 11 -19.12 -14.27 -12.83
N PRO A 12 -19.88 -14.02 -11.74
CA PRO A 12 -19.30 -13.84 -10.41
C PRO A 12 -18.61 -15.10 -9.89
N THR A 13 -19.12 -16.32 -10.15
CA THR A 13 -18.39 -17.55 -9.77
C THR A 13 -16.98 -17.59 -10.36
N ASP A 14 -16.84 -17.29 -11.66
CA ASP A 14 -15.54 -17.25 -12.34
C ASP A 14 -14.65 -16.11 -11.77
N HIS A 15 -15.24 -14.96 -11.44
CA HIS A 15 -14.51 -13.86 -10.78
C HIS A 15 -14.01 -14.25 -9.39
N ARG A 16 -14.84 -14.92 -8.58
CA ARG A 16 -14.47 -15.43 -7.25
C ARG A 16 -13.31 -16.41 -7.35
N ALA A 17 -13.36 -17.35 -8.28
CA ALA A 17 -12.27 -18.31 -8.50
C ALA A 17 -10.94 -17.61 -8.83
N HIS A 18 -10.98 -16.59 -9.69
CA HIS A 18 -9.80 -15.78 -9.98
C HIS A 18 -9.29 -15.02 -8.74
N VAL A 19 -10.20 -14.45 -7.94
CA VAL A 19 -9.84 -13.76 -6.69
C VAL A 19 -9.21 -14.72 -5.68
N LYS A 20 -9.78 -15.92 -5.47
CA LYS A 20 -9.20 -16.93 -4.57
C LYS A 20 -7.76 -17.29 -4.95
N LYS A 21 -7.48 -17.43 -6.26
CA LYS A 21 -6.11 -17.63 -6.74
C LYS A 21 -5.20 -16.44 -6.43
N LEU A 22 -5.68 -15.21 -6.61
CA LEU A 22 -4.92 -14.01 -6.28
C LEU A 22 -4.66 -13.88 -4.78
N LEU A 23 -5.63 -14.23 -3.92
CA LEU A 23 -5.48 -14.24 -2.47
C LEU A 23 -4.37 -15.20 -2.03
N ALA A 24 -4.35 -16.42 -2.56
CA ALA A 24 -3.26 -17.38 -2.30
C ALA A 24 -1.89 -16.82 -2.72
N GLN A 25 -1.79 -16.18 -3.89
CA GLN A 25 -0.54 -15.54 -4.33
C GLN A 25 -0.09 -14.39 -3.43
N ILE A 26 -1.04 -13.66 -2.84
CA ILE A 26 -0.76 -12.57 -1.91
C ILE A 26 -0.27 -13.13 -0.58
N GLU A 27 -0.91 -14.17 -0.07
CA GLU A 27 -0.48 -14.88 1.14
C GLU A 27 0.96 -15.39 0.99
N ASP A 28 1.29 -16.03 -0.13
CA ASP A 28 2.65 -16.48 -0.45
C ASP A 28 3.65 -15.31 -0.52
N SER A 29 3.22 -14.16 -1.09
CA SER A 29 4.06 -12.96 -1.23
C SER A 29 4.30 -12.26 0.12
N ILE A 30 3.34 -12.34 1.04
CA ILE A 30 3.49 -11.83 2.41
C ILE A 30 4.38 -12.77 3.24
N ALA A 31 4.21 -14.09 3.11
CA ALA A 31 5.00 -15.07 3.84
C ALA A 31 6.49 -15.03 3.43
N ASN A 32 6.76 -14.81 2.14
CA ASN A 32 8.11 -14.74 1.59
C ASN A 32 8.50 -13.31 1.19
N LEU A 33 8.24 -12.35 2.09
CA LEU A 33 8.39 -10.93 1.78
C LEU A 33 9.85 -10.55 1.53
N GLU A 34 10.13 -10.19 0.28
CA GLU A 34 11.40 -9.60 -0.16
C GLU A 34 11.19 -8.12 -0.51
N PRO A 35 12.20 -7.24 -0.35
CA PRO A 35 12.08 -5.82 -0.71
C PRO A 35 11.63 -5.59 -2.16
N SER A 36 12.00 -6.48 -3.08
CA SER A 36 11.59 -6.44 -4.49
C SER A 36 10.10 -6.70 -4.72
N LEU A 37 9.41 -7.31 -3.75
CA LEU A 37 7.98 -7.60 -3.80
C LEU A 37 7.12 -6.44 -3.28
N HIS A 38 7.72 -5.37 -2.74
CA HIS A 38 6.98 -4.23 -2.20
C HIS A 38 6.01 -3.61 -3.21
N ASP A 39 6.52 -3.27 -4.41
CA ASP A 39 5.71 -2.63 -5.45
C ASP A 39 4.64 -3.58 -6.00
N LYS A 40 4.98 -4.87 -6.11
CA LYS A 40 4.04 -5.92 -6.50
C LYS A 40 2.90 -6.04 -5.48
N LEU A 41 3.21 -6.04 -4.18
CA LEU A 41 2.23 -6.17 -3.11
C LEU A 41 1.33 -4.93 -3.03
N SER A 42 1.90 -3.74 -3.25
CA SER A 42 1.15 -2.49 -3.40
C SER A 42 0.19 -2.54 -4.59
N GLN A 43 0.65 -3.03 -5.74
CA GLN A 43 -0.19 -3.23 -6.93
C GLN A 43 -1.29 -4.27 -6.68
N GLN A 44 -0.98 -5.39 -6.03
CA GLN A 44 -1.95 -6.42 -5.67
C GLN A 44 -3.06 -5.88 -4.76
N LYS A 45 -2.74 -4.97 -3.83
CA LYS A 45 -3.74 -4.29 -3.01
C LYS A 45 -4.71 -3.44 -3.84
N ILE A 46 -4.21 -2.74 -4.86
CA ILE A 46 -5.05 -1.96 -5.78
C ILE A 46 -5.98 -2.90 -6.56
N ILE A 47 -5.41 -3.95 -7.15
CA ILE A 47 -6.17 -4.95 -7.92
C ILE A 47 -7.27 -5.60 -7.05
N LEU A 48 -6.97 -5.97 -5.80
CA LEU A 48 -7.97 -6.56 -4.91
C LEU A 48 -9.16 -5.62 -4.66
N ARG A 49 -8.93 -4.31 -4.52
CA ARG A 49 -10.01 -3.33 -4.35
C ARG A 49 -10.88 -3.23 -5.61
N GLU A 50 -10.25 -3.16 -6.78
CA GLU A 50 -10.97 -3.14 -8.06
C GLU A 50 -11.81 -4.41 -8.26
N LYS A 51 -11.27 -5.57 -7.87
CA LYS A 51 -12.00 -6.85 -7.92
C LYS A 51 -13.17 -6.89 -6.94
N LEU A 52 -13.02 -6.32 -5.75
CA LEU A 52 -14.11 -6.18 -4.79
C LEU A 52 -15.25 -5.33 -5.36
N ASP A 53 -14.95 -4.19 -5.96
CA ASP A 53 -15.96 -3.31 -6.56
C ASP A 53 -16.68 -3.98 -7.74
N THR A 54 -15.92 -4.74 -8.54
CA THR A 54 -16.48 -5.56 -9.62
C THR A 54 -17.44 -6.61 -9.08
N LEU A 55 -17.06 -7.35 -8.03
CA LEU A 55 -17.90 -8.37 -7.41
C LEU A 55 -19.17 -7.77 -6.80
N LYS A 56 -19.08 -6.64 -6.09
CA LYS A 56 -20.24 -5.92 -5.56
C LYS A 56 -21.23 -5.55 -6.67
N THR A 57 -20.71 -5.07 -7.80
CA THR A 57 -21.53 -4.71 -8.96
C THR A 57 -22.21 -5.93 -9.58
N LEU A 58 -21.48 -7.05 -9.75
CA LEU A 58 -22.03 -8.29 -10.30
C LEU A 58 -23.11 -8.90 -9.38
N ASN A 59 -22.87 -8.91 -8.07
CA ASN A 59 -23.81 -9.44 -7.09
C ASN A 59 -25.08 -8.60 -7.02
N SER A 60 -24.96 -7.27 -7.10
CA SER A 60 -26.13 -6.37 -7.14
C SER A 60 -27.00 -6.63 -8.37
N LYS A 61 -26.37 -6.87 -9.54
CA LYS A 61 -27.08 -7.25 -10.77
C LYS A 61 -27.78 -8.61 -10.68
N ILE A 62 -27.27 -9.54 -9.87
CA ILE A 62 -27.95 -10.81 -9.63
C ILE A 62 -29.18 -10.56 -8.77
N LEU A 63 -29.05 -9.78 -7.69
CA LEU A 63 -30.17 -9.44 -6.81
C LEU A 63 -31.29 -8.71 -7.54
N GLU A 64 -30.97 -7.79 -8.47
CA GLU A 64 -31.97 -7.07 -9.29
C GLU A 64 -32.79 -8.00 -10.21
N LEU A 65 -32.25 -9.18 -10.55
CA LEU A 65 -32.92 -10.15 -11.42
C LEU A 65 -33.71 -11.21 -10.64
N VAL A 66 -33.67 -11.18 -9.30
CA VAL A 66 -34.47 -12.07 -8.44
C VAL A 66 -35.80 -11.38 -8.17
N ASP A 67 -36.89 -11.94 -8.67
CA ASP A 67 -38.25 -11.53 -8.31
C ASP A 67 -38.60 -12.05 -6.90
N ASP A 68 -39.32 -11.25 -6.10
CA ASP A 68 -39.68 -11.57 -4.70
C ASP A 68 -40.43 -12.90 -4.51
N GLU A 69 -41.03 -13.47 -5.56
CA GLU A 69 -41.71 -14.78 -5.52
C GLU A 69 -40.76 -15.99 -5.63
N ASN A 70 -39.49 -15.79 -5.99
CA ASN A 70 -38.49 -16.86 -6.15
C ASN A 70 -37.37 -16.73 -5.11
N GLU A 71 -37.72 -16.88 -3.83
CA GLU A 71 -36.76 -17.20 -2.75
C GLU A 71 -36.18 -18.60 -2.98
N ASP A 72 -35.26 -18.67 -3.94
CA ASP A 72 -34.56 -19.85 -4.39
C ASP A 72 -33.41 -20.10 -3.40
N GLU A 73 -33.28 -21.29 -2.79
CA GLU A 73 -32.15 -21.64 -1.87
C GLU A 73 -30.77 -21.34 -2.49
N SER A 74 -30.70 -21.28 -3.82
CA SER A 74 -29.53 -20.82 -4.58
C SER A 74 -29.13 -19.35 -4.36
N ILE A 75 -30.04 -18.44 -3.99
CA ILE A 75 -29.71 -17.01 -3.77
C ILE A 75 -29.05 -16.80 -2.40
N GLU A 76 -29.51 -17.53 -1.39
CA GLU A 76 -28.92 -17.50 -0.05
C GLU A 76 -27.48 -18.01 -0.10
N HIS A 77 -27.23 -19.11 -0.83
CA HIS A 77 -25.88 -19.59 -1.08
C HIS A 77 -25.00 -18.56 -1.80
N GLU A 78 -25.49 -17.92 -2.87
CA GLU A 78 -24.74 -16.90 -3.61
C GLU A 78 -24.39 -15.68 -2.73
N ALA A 79 -25.31 -15.30 -1.83
CA ALA A 79 -25.13 -14.23 -0.86
C ALA A 79 -24.11 -14.61 0.23
N ALA A 80 -24.15 -15.83 0.74
CA ALA A 80 -23.18 -16.34 1.70
C ALA A 80 -21.76 -16.36 1.10
N GLU A 81 -21.61 -16.92 -0.10
CA GLU A 81 -20.32 -16.90 -0.82
C GLU A 81 -19.85 -15.47 -1.13
N ALA A 82 -20.77 -14.52 -1.31
CA ALA A 82 -20.44 -13.14 -1.62
C ALA A 82 -19.92 -12.41 -0.37
N SER A 83 -20.49 -12.73 0.79
CA SER A 83 -20.00 -12.25 2.07
C SER A 83 -18.62 -12.82 2.35
N GLU A 84 -18.45 -14.13 2.25
CA GLU A 84 -17.17 -14.82 2.53
C GLU A 84 -16.02 -14.21 1.72
N ILE A 85 -16.18 -14.10 0.40
CA ILE A 85 -15.11 -13.55 -0.45
C ILE A 85 -14.86 -12.05 -0.18
N THR A 86 -15.89 -11.30 0.21
CA THR A 86 -15.75 -9.88 0.57
C THR A 86 -14.91 -9.71 1.83
N ASP A 87 -15.15 -10.56 2.83
CA ASP A 87 -14.41 -10.56 4.08
C ASP A 87 -12.96 -10.97 3.85
N GLU A 88 -12.72 -12.01 3.05
CA GLU A 88 -11.37 -12.44 2.66
C GLU A 88 -10.58 -11.33 1.94
N ILE A 89 -11.19 -10.66 0.96
CA ILE A 89 -10.54 -9.54 0.24
C ILE A 89 -10.25 -8.39 1.21
N THR A 90 -11.19 -8.05 2.06
CA THR A 90 -11.06 -6.95 3.03
C THR A 90 -9.92 -7.23 4.00
N TRP A 91 -9.86 -8.45 4.51
CA TRP A 91 -8.77 -8.92 5.37
C TRP A 91 -7.41 -8.86 4.65
N ALA A 92 -7.31 -9.40 3.43
CA ALA A 92 -6.07 -9.38 2.67
C ALA A 92 -5.57 -7.96 2.39
N VAL A 93 -6.47 -7.02 2.06
CA VAL A 93 -6.13 -5.59 1.88
C VAL A 93 -5.58 -4.98 3.17
N ALA A 94 -6.15 -5.33 4.32
CA ALA A 94 -5.67 -4.87 5.63
C ALA A 94 -4.29 -5.47 5.96
N CYS A 95 -4.10 -6.78 5.73
CA CYS A 95 -2.82 -7.46 5.90
C CYS A 95 -1.73 -6.81 5.04
N ILE A 96 -1.97 -6.62 3.74
CA ILE A 96 -1.02 -5.93 2.86
C ILE A 96 -0.69 -4.54 3.40
N HIS A 97 -1.70 -3.77 3.82
CA HIS A 97 -1.48 -2.42 4.33
C HIS A 97 -0.57 -2.41 5.56
N TRP A 98 -0.81 -3.33 6.51
CA TRP A 98 0.01 -3.49 7.69
C TRP A 98 1.45 -3.91 7.35
N THR A 99 1.62 -4.90 6.46
CA THR A 99 2.93 -5.38 6.01
C THR A 99 3.76 -4.28 5.36
N LEU A 100 3.17 -3.50 4.45
CA LEU A 100 3.86 -2.38 3.80
C LEU A 100 4.24 -1.28 4.80
N LYS A 101 3.36 -0.97 5.76
CA LYS A 101 3.63 0.03 6.79
C LYS A 101 4.75 -0.42 7.73
N SER A 102 4.77 -1.70 8.12
CA SER A 102 5.83 -2.27 8.95
C SER A 102 7.20 -2.18 8.27
N LEU A 103 7.28 -2.46 6.97
CA LEU A 103 8.53 -2.37 6.22
C LEU A 103 9.09 -0.94 6.19
N GLN A 104 8.22 0.07 6.02
CA GLN A 104 8.60 1.47 5.99
C GLN A 104 9.18 1.96 7.33
N ILE A 105 8.67 1.46 8.46
CA ILE A 105 9.16 1.80 9.80
C ILE A 105 10.56 1.21 10.03
N ASN A 106 10.80 -0.03 9.60
CA ASN A 106 12.10 -0.69 9.78
C ASN A 106 13.22 -0.10 8.90
N LEU A 107 12.87 0.53 7.77
CA LEU A 107 13.85 1.20 6.89
C LEU A 107 14.28 2.59 7.39
N SER A 108 13.52 3.19 8.30
CA SER A 108 13.69 4.59 8.72
C SER A 108 14.59 4.77 9.96
N ILE A 109 15.30 3.73 10.41
CA ILE A 109 16.27 3.86 11.51
C ILE A 109 17.51 4.58 10.96
N PRO A 110 17.86 5.79 11.42
CA PRO A 110 19.11 6.43 11.05
C PRO A 110 20.23 5.57 11.65
N THR A 111 20.99 4.90 10.79
CA THR A 111 22.25 4.27 11.20
C THR A 111 23.22 5.40 11.52
N THR A 112 23.24 5.88 12.77
CA THR A 112 24.37 6.67 13.26
C THR A 112 25.58 5.73 13.30
N PRO A 113 26.68 6.00 12.57
CA PRO A 113 27.89 5.22 12.76
C PRO A 113 28.41 5.50 14.17
N SER A 114 28.32 4.53 15.07
CA SER A 114 29.12 4.53 16.29
C SER A 114 30.58 4.39 15.88
N THR A 115 31.24 5.52 15.71
CA THR A 115 32.69 5.59 15.56
C THR A 115 33.34 5.11 16.86
N SER A 116 33.94 3.93 16.77
CA SER A 116 35.03 3.48 17.62
C SER A 116 36.10 4.57 17.72
N SER A 117 36.42 5.02 18.94
CA SER A 117 37.82 5.10 19.38
C SER A 117 37.89 5.40 20.88
N GLY A 118 38.55 4.52 21.62
CA GLY A 118 38.89 4.75 23.01
C GLY A 118 40.10 5.69 23.17
N ASN A 119 40.13 6.29 24.36
CA ASN A 119 41.32 6.57 25.18
C ASN A 119 41.97 7.98 25.17
N ILE A 120 41.93 8.57 26.38
CA ILE A 120 42.85 9.48 27.12
C ILE A 120 43.21 10.91 26.65
N SER A 121 42.82 11.85 27.53
CA SER A 121 43.65 12.82 28.27
C SER A 121 44.49 13.86 27.53
N SER A 122 44.09 15.14 27.58
CA SER A 122 44.64 16.16 28.51
C SER A 122 44.20 17.59 28.11
N SER A 123 43.97 18.42 29.14
CA SER A 123 43.45 19.81 29.18
C SER A 123 44.61 20.85 29.14
N PRO A 124 44.44 22.19 29.34
CA PRO A 124 43.39 23.19 28.97
C PRO A 124 43.96 24.47 28.28
N GLN A 125 43.09 25.35 27.74
CA GLN A 125 43.04 26.84 27.94
C GLN A 125 42.21 27.50 26.81
N SER A 126 41.02 28.05 27.09
CA SER A 126 40.71 29.44 27.50
C SER A 126 40.07 30.20 26.32
N GLY A 127 38.89 30.84 26.41
CA GLY A 127 38.02 31.09 27.55
C GLY A 127 36.70 31.81 27.19
N LEU A 128 35.99 32.17 28.28
CA LEU A 128 34.89 33.13 28.46
C LEU A 128 33.48 32.73 27.94
N LEU A 129 32.63 32.16 28.82
CA LEU A 129 31.58 32.81 29.69
C LEU A 129 30.32 33.22 28.88
N LEU A 130 29.06 33.03 29.29
CA LEU A 130 28.40 32.51 30.48
C LEU A 130 26.88 32.38 30.13
N SER A 131 26.25 31.29 30.58
CA SER A 131 24.82 31.07 30.90
C SER A 131 23.68 31.50 29.97
N GLY A 132 22.79 30.56 29.65
CA GLY A 132 21.39 30.88 29.33
C GLY A 132 20.56 29.71 28.77
N ALA A 133 19.73 29.12 29.62
CA ALA A 133 18.44 28.49 29.32
C ALA A 133 18.34 27.36 28.28
N THR A 134 17.91 26.19 28.78
CA THR A 134 17.05 25.23 28.06
C THR A 134 15.87 25.95 27.40
N ALA A 135 15.82 25.99 26.06
CA ALA A 135 14.60 26.20 25.28
C ALA A 135 14.77 25.76 23.82
N ALA A 136 13.85 24.89 23.38
CA ALA A 136 13.45 24.60 22.00
C ALA A 136 14.54 24.18 20.98
N LEU A 137 14.69 22.87 20.83
CA LEU A 137 15.22 22.26 19.62
C LEU A 137 14.14 22.36 18.52
N ASN A 138 14.21 23.43 17.73
CA ASN A 138 13.59 23.52 16.41
C ASN A 138 14.48 24.41 15.54
N VAL A 139 15.70 23.93 15.26
CA VAL A 139 16.49 24.46 14.15
C VAL A 139 16.10 23.63 12.94
N GLU A 140 15.18 24.17 12.14
CA GLU A 140 14.78 23.57 10.87
C GLU A 140 15.98 23.64 9.89
N ILE A 141 16.70 22.53 9.77
CA ILE A 141 17.87 22.42 8.88
C ILE A 141 17.35 22.23 7.46
N HIS A 142 17.11 23.34 6.76
CA HIS A 142 16.85 23.32 5.32
C HIS A 142 18.18 23.25 4.56
N ALA A 143 18.39 22.16 3.82
CA ALA A 143 19.52 22.05 2.90
C ALA A 143 19.37 23.12 1.80
N LYS A 144 20.32 24.06 1.73
CA LYS A 144 20.39 25.03 0.63
C LYS A 144 20.96 24.35 -0.60
N LEU A 145 20.14 24.21 -1.65
CA LEU A 145 20.60 23.74 -2.95
C LEU A 145 21.48 24.80 -3.62
N PRO A 146 22.57 24.39 -4.32
CA PRO A 146 23.38 25.31 -5.11
C PRO A 146 22.55 25.92 -6.24
N LYS A 147 22.77 27.22 -6.51
CA LYS A 147 22.08 27.92 -7.59
C LYS A 147 22.51 27.36 -8.95
N LEU A 148 21.52 26.98 -9.77
CA LEU A 148 21.73 26.56 -11.15
C LEU A 148 22.03 27.79 -12.02
N GLU A 149 23.21 27.84 -12.63
CA GLU A 149 23.55 28.88 -13.60
C GLU A 149 23.27 28.39 -15.03
N MET A 150 22.40 29.11 -15.75
CA MET A 150 22.13 28.84 -17.16
C MET A 150 23.21 29.49 -18.03
N LYS A 151 23.90 28.68 -18.84
CA LYS A 151 24.83 29.17 -19.85
C LYS A 151 24.04 29.89 -20.95
N ARG A 152 24.36 31.17 -21.20
CA ARG A 152 23.71 31.95 -22.25
C ARG A 152 24.11 31.41 -23.63
N PHE A 153 23.12 31.05 -24.42
CA PHE A 153 23.32 30.65 -25.81
C PHE A 153 23.24 31.89 -26.71
N ASN A 154 24.37 32.33 -27.25
CA ASN A 154 24.44 33.48 -28.17
C ASN A 154 24.13 33.07 -29.63
N GLY A 155 23.17 32.17 -29.83
CA GLY A 155 22.78 31.75 -31.18
C GLY A 155 22.12 32.92 -31.92
N ARG A 156 22.65 33.30 -33.09
CA ARG A 156 21.93 34.16 -34.02
C ARG A 156 20.81 33.34 -34.65
N PRO A 157 19.56 33.84 -34.69
CA PRO A 157 18.54 33.27 -35.55
C PRO A 157 19.03 33.40 -36.99
N THR A 158 19.21 32.28 -37.67
CA THR A 158 19.27 32.26 -39.13
C THR A 158 17.83 32.35 -39.63
N GLU A 159 17.56 33.38 -40.42
CA GLU A 159 16.31 33.59 -41.17
C GLU A 159 16.09 32.50 -42.23
#